data_AF-A0A3L6SKR8-F1
#
_entry.id   AF-A0A3L6SKR8-F1
#
_cell.length_a   1.000
_cell.length_b   1.000
_cell.length_c   1.000
_cell.angle_alpha   90.00
_cell.angle_beta   90.00
_cell.angle_gamma   90.00
#
_symmetry.space_group_name_H-M   'P 1'
#
loop_
_entity.id
_entity.type
_entity.pdbx_description
1 polymer ?
#
loop_
_entity_poly.entity_id
_entity_poly.type
_entity_poly.pdbx_seq_one_letter_code
_entity_poly.pdbx_strand_id
1 'polypeptide(L)'
;MAKLKPKALLAQSKVKKGPSQISVATIFTYLVLGAVVVSSVYAAYKYWRRLRADHGLEVARAVDLRGYAEEYTGRPYLRQAGLRAIAAAVLGVDLAKPHEVTMSRWDARSLSDEQINYACVDAFVSSEIARKLQREEQMVRFVS
;
A
#
# COMPACT_ATOMS: atom_id res chain seq x y z
N MET A 1 55.52 28.56 -3.20
CA MET A 1 55.02 27.37 -3.91
C MET A 1 55.77 26.14 -3.41
N ALA A 2 55.15 25.34 -2.54
CA ALA A 2 55.81 24.19 -1.91
C ALA A 2 55.87 23.01 -2.90
N LYS A 3 57.09 22.64 -3.33
CA LYS A 3 57.32 21.48 -4.21
C LYS A 3 57.17 20.19 -3.40
N LEU A 4 56.02 19.53 -3.53
CA LEU A 4 55.82 18.16 -3.02
C LEU A 4 56.75 17.22 -3.80
N LYS A 5 57.66 16.55 -3.09
CA LYS A 5 58.64 15.62 -3.67
C LYS A 5 57.91 14.41 -4.27
N PRO A 6 58.26 13.94 -5.47
CA PRO A 6 57.53 12.85 -6.17
C PRO A 6 57.53 11.52 -5.40
N LYS A 7 58.49 11.33 -4.48
CA LYS A 7 58.55 10.16 -3.60
C LYS A 7 57.40 10.11 -2.59
N ALA A 8 56.85 11.26 -2.17
CA ALA A 8 55.71 11.31 -1.25
C ALA A 8 54.40 10.87 -1.94
N LEU A 9 54.27 11.17 -3.24
CA LEU A 9 53.14 10.73 -4.07
C LEU A 9 53.17 9.21 -4.31
N LEU A 10 54.36 8.64 -4.53
CA LEU A 10 54.54 7.19 -4.67
C LEU A 10 54.24 6.43 -3.36
N ALA A 11 54.60 7.01 -2.20
CA ALA A 11 54.27 6.43 -0.91
C ALA A 11 52.75 6.45 -0.65
N GLN A 12 52.05 7.55 -0.98
CA GLN A 12 50.59 7.62 -0.88
C GLN A 12 49.86 6.69 -1.87
N SER A 13 50.40 6.50 -3.08
CA SER A 13 49.84 5.57 -4.07
C SER A 13 49.80 4.12 -3.58
N LYS A 14 50.80 3.70 -2.79
CA LYS A 14 50.85 2.36 -2.18
C LYS A 14 49.87 2.18 -1.02
N VAL A 15 49.33 3.26 -0.46
CA VAL A 15 48.28 3.22 0.57
C VAL A 15 46.90 3.33 -0.10
N LYS A 16 46.64 2.50 -1.12
CA LYS A 16 45.24 2.23 -1.49
C LYS A 16 44.68 1.26 -0.47
N LYS A 17 43.76 1.75 0.35
CA LYS A 17 42.93 0.94 1.25
C LYS A 17 42.36 -0.22 0.43
N GLY A 18 42.80 -1.44 0.73
CA GLY A 18 42.25 -2.64 0.10
C GLY A 18 40.72 -2.68 0.29
N PRO A 19 39.99 -3.45 -0.53
CA PRO A 19 38.53 -3.53 -0.41
C PRO A 19 38.19 -3.83 1.04
N SER A 20 37.35 -2.99 1.66
CA SER A 20 36.88 -3.20 3.03
C SER A 20 36.31 -4.61 3.10
N GLN A 21 36.89 -5.48 3.92
CA GLN A 21 36.38 -6.83 4.07
C GLN A 21 34.92 -6.73 4.51
N ILE A 22 34.00 -7.24 3.70
CA ILE A 22 32.58 -7.26 4.02
C ILE A 22 32.46 -8.12 5.27
N SER A 23 32.00 -7.52 6.37
CA SER A 23 31.86 -8.24 7.63
C SER A 23 30.94 -9.45 7.43
N VAL A 24 31.29 -10.58 8.03
CA VAL A 24 30.43 -11.77 8.05
C VAL A 24 29.04 -11.42 8.59
N ALA A 25 28.96 -10.46 9.53
CA ALA A 25 27.70 -9.94 10.03
C ALA A 25 26.88 -9.28 8.91
N THR A 26 27.52 -8.51 8.03
CA THR A 26 26.86 -7.86 6.88
C THR A 26 26.33 -8.89 5.89
N ILE A 27 27.11 -9.94 5.59
CA ILE A 27 26.67 -11.05 4.74
C ILE A 27 25.45 -11.74 5.38
N PHE A 28 25.53 -12.07 6.66
CA PHE A 28 24.45 -12.70 7.40
C PHE A 28 23.19 -11.83 7.45
N THR A 29 23.32 -10.52 7.68
CA THR A 29 22.19 -9.60 7.66
C THR A 29 21.49 -9.57 6.31
N TYR A 30 22.23 -9.57 5.20
CA TYR A 30 21.63 -9.58 3.87
C TYR A 30 20.98 -10.93 3.54
N LEU A 31 21.52 -12.05 4.02
CA LEU A 31 20.91 -13.37 3.89
C LEU A 31 19.58 -13.45 4.65
N VAL A 32 19.54 -12.97 5.89
CA VAL A 32 18.31 -12.92 6.70
C VAL A 32 17.28 -12.00 6.06
N LEU A 33 17.69 -10.80 5.64
CA LEU A 33 16.80 -9.85 4.97
C LEU A 33 16.22 -10.46 3.67
N GLY A 34 17.05 -11.13 2.88
CA GLY A 34 16.63 -11.84 1.68
C GLY A 34 15.60 -12.93 1.99
N ALA A 35 15.85 -13.75 3.00
CA ALA A 35 14.91 -14.79 3.44
C ALA A 35 13.57 -14.21 3.92
N VAL A 36 13.60 -13.10 4.65
CA VAL A 36 12.39 -12.38 5.11
C VAL A 36 11.61 -11.83 3.93
N VAL A 37 12.27 -11.17 2.98
CA VAL A 37 11.63 -10.61 1.78
C VAL A 37 11.00 -11.73 0.95
N VAL A 38 11.74 -12.81 0.68
CA VAL A 38 11.22 -13.97 -0.08
C VAL A 38 10.03 -14.60 0.64
N SER A 39 10.10 -14.77 1.96
CA SER A 39 9.01 -15.34 2.75
C SER A 39 7.77 -14.46 2.73
N SER A 40 7.93 -13.15 2.82
CA SER A 40 6.84 -12.17 2.71
C SER A 40 6.15 -12.22 1.34
N VAL A 41 6.94 -12.22 0.26
CA VAL A 41 6.42 -12.34 -1.11
C VAL A 41 5.70 -13.69 -1.30
N TYR A 42 6.29 -14.78 -0.81
CA TYR A 42 5.67 -16.11 -0.88
C TYR A 42 4.37 -16.19 -0.08
N ALA A 43 4.31 -15.60 1.10
CA ALA A 43 3.10 -15.54 1.92
C ALA A 43 1.98 -14.75 1.22
N ALA A 44 2.28 -13.57 0.67
CA ALA A 44 1.34 -12.76 -0.08
C ALA A 44 0.80 -13.52 -1.31
N TYR A 45 1.70 -14.15 -2.06
CA TYR A 45 1.33 -14.98 -3.21
C TYR A 45 0.45 -16.17 -2.82
N LYS A 46 0.82 -16.88 -1.75
CA LYS A 46 0.05 -18.03 -1.24
C LYS A 46 -1.33 -17.61 -0.75
N TYR A 47 -1.44 -16.47 -0.07
CA TYR A 47 -2.70 -15.92 0.38
C TYR A 47 -3.62 -15.58 -0.80
N TRP A 48 -3.11 -14.86 -1.81
CA TRP A 48 -3.86 -14.53 -3.03
C TRP A 48 -4.33 -15.79 -3.78
N ARG A 49 -3.43 -16.77 -3.92
CA ARG A 49 -3.74 -18.04 -4.59
C ARG A 49 -4.85 -18.80 -3.86
N ARG A 50 -4.82 -18.84 -2.52
CA ARG A 50 -5.87 -19.46 -1.70
C ARG A 50 -7.20 -18.73 -1.82
N LEU A 51 -7.21 -17.40 -1.77
CA LEU A 51 -8.43 -16.62 -1.95
C LEU A 51 -9.13 -16.95 -3.28
N ARG A 52 -8.36 -17.08 -4.37
CA ARG A 52 -8.88 -17.45 -5.69
C ARG A 52 -9.36 -18.91 -5.76
N ALA A 53 -8.60 -19.84 -5.19
CA ALA A 53 -8.89 -21.27 -5.25
C ALA A 53 -10.03 -21.70 -4.32
N ASP A 54 -10.06 -21.19 -3.09
CA ASP A 54 -10.96 -21.64 -2.03
C ASP A 54 -12.34 -20.97 -2.12
N HIS A 55 -12.44 -19.80 -2.75
CA HIS A 55 -13.69 -19.03 -2.83
C HIS A 55 -14.22 -18.79 -4.25
N GLY A 56 -13.52 -19.24 -5.31
CA GLY A 56 -13.99 -19.11 -6.70
C GLY A 56 -14.30 -17.68 -7.16
N LEU A 57 -13.82 -16.67 -6.43
CA LEU A 57 -14.10 -15.26 -6.68
C LEU A 57 -13.24 -14.74 -7.83
N GLU A 58 -13.74 -14.84 -9.07
CA GLU A 58 -13.23 -14.06 -10.19
C GLU A 58 -13.94 -12.71 -10.29
N VAL A 59 -13.29 -11.66 -9.77
CA VAL A 59 -13.77 -10.29 -9.94
C VAL A 59 -13.37 -9.81 -11.34
N ALA A 60 -14.27 -10.00 -12.32
CA ALA A 60 -14.01 -9.68 -13.73
C ALA A 60 -13.64 -8.20 -13.97
N ARG A 61 -14.08 -7.28 -13.11
CA ARG A 61 -13.82 -5.84 -13.26
C ARG A 61 -13.67 -5.13 -11.92
N ALA A 62 -12.59 -5.44 -11.21
CA ALA A 62 -12.21 -4.70 -10.00
C ALA A 62 -11.83 -3.26 -10.38
N VAL A 63 -12.45 -2.28 -9.73
CA VAL A 63 -12.20 -0.85 -9.95
C VAL A 63 -11.74 -0.21 -8.65
N ASP A 64 -10.65 0.55 -8.71
CA ASP A 64 -10.18 1.34 -7.57
C ASP A 64 -10.88 2.71 -7.55
N LEU A 65 -11.75 2.92 -6.56
CA LEU A 65 -12.49 4.18 -6.39
C LEU A 65 -11.59 5.38 -6.10
N ARG A 66 -10.35 5.17 -5.64
CA ARG A 66 -9.42 6.26 -5.31
C ARG A 66 -9.05 7.09 -6.52
N GLY A 67 -8.78 6.44 -7.65
CA GLY A 67 -8.44 7.12 -8.90
C GLY A 67 -9.61 7.99 -9.40
N TYR A 68 -10.82 7.42 -9.40
CA TYR A 68 -12.03 8.15 -9.79
C TYR A 68 -12.35 9.30 -8.83
N ALA A 69 -12.15 9.11 -7.52
CA ALA A 69 -12.40 10.15 -6.53
C ALA A 69 -11.40 11.31 -6.64
N GLU A 70 -10.12 11.01 -6.91
CA GLU A 70 -9.11 12.04 -7.18
C GLU A 70 -9.50 12.87 -8.41
N GLU A 71 -9.85 12.23 -9.52
CA GLU A 71 -10.24 12.89 -10.76
C GLU A 71 -11.50 13.74 -10.57
N TYR A 72 -12.54 13.17 -9.96
CA TYR A 72 -13.80 13.85 -9.70
C TYR A 72 -13.67 15.08 -8.79
N THR A 73 -12.84 15.00 -7.76
CA THR A 73 -12.71 16.09 -6.77
C THR A 73 -11.54 17.04 -7.05
N GLY A 74 -10.63 16.68 -7.96
CA GLY A 74 -9.37 17.39 -8.21
C GLY A 74 -8.39 17.35 -7.04
N ARG A 75 -8.47 16.34 -6.16
CA ARG A 75 -7.68 16.26 -4.91
C ARG A 75 -6.67 15.09 -4.95
N PRO A 76 -5.38 15.35 -5.23
CA PRO A 76 -4.37 14.30 -5.42
C PRO A 76 -4.19 13.36 -4.21
N TYR A 77 -4.40 13.85 -2.98
CA TYR A 77 -4.23 13.04 -1.77
C TYR A 77 -5.22 11.86 -1.70
N LEU A 78 -6.34 11.91 -2.42
CA LEU A 78 -7.34 10.83 -2.40
C LEU A 78 -6.82 9.52 -3.00
N ARG A 79 -5.78 9.58 -3.82
CA ARG A 79 -5.09 8.41 -4.38
C ARG A 79 -4.51 7.47 -3.32
N GLN A 80 -4.25 8.00 -2.12
CA GLN A 80 -3.73 7.25 -0.96
C GLN A 80 -4.68 7.30 0.24
N ALA A 81 -5.89 7.83 0.07
CA ALA A 81 -6.83 8.01 1.16
C ALA A 81 -7.60 6.73 1.48
N GLY A 82 -8.03 6.62 2.74
CA GLY A 82 -8.97 5.59 3.19
C GLY A 82 -10.42 5.95 2.89
N LEU A 83 -11.31 4.95 3.03
CA LEU A 83 -12.74 5.07 2.72
C LEU A 83 -13.43 6.28 3.37
N ARG A 84 -13.08 6.61 4.62
CA ARG A 84 -13.64 7.78 5.32
C ARG A 84 -13.36 9.09 4.59
N ALA A 85 -12.12 9.31 4.18
CA ALA A 85 -11.73 10.54 3.50
C ALA A 85 -12.32 10.62 2.09
N ILE A 86 -12.47 9.49 1.40
CA ILE A 86 -13.15 9.43 0.09
C ILE A 86 -14.66 9.71 0.26
N ALA A 87 -15.30 9.11 1.26
CA ALA A 87 -16.71 9.35 1.57
C ALA A 87 -16.98 10.83 1.89
N ALA A 88 -16.10 11.45 2.68
CA ALA A 88 -16.19 12.88 2.98
C ALA A 88 -16.04 13.74 1.71
N ALA A 89 -15.10 13.40 0.83
CA ALA A 89 -14.84 14.18 -0.38
C ALA A 89 -15.90 14.02 -1.47
N VAL A 90 -16.47 12.81 -1.63
CA VAL A 90 -17.40 12.48 -2.71
C VAL A 90 -18.86 12.62 -2.27
N LEU A 91 -19.21 12.09 -1.10
CA LEU A 91 -20.59 12.08 -0.59
C LEU A 91 -20.88 13.23 0.39
N GLY A 92 -19.85 13.90 0.92
CA GLY A 92 -20.03 14.91 1.97
C GLY A 92 -20.38 14.32 3.33
N VAL A 93 -20.14 13.02 3.54
CA VAL A 93 -20.51 12.28 4.75
C VAL A 93 -19.26 11.98 5.57
N ASP A 94 -19.31 12.26 6.88
CA ASP A 94 -18.27 11.81 7.81
C ASP A 94 -18.56 10.38 8.27
N LEU A 95 -17.70 9.45 7.84
CA LEU A 95 -17.85 8.03 8.16
C LEU A 95 -17.21 7.72 9.51
N ALA A 96 -18.02 7.34 10.49
CA ALA A 96 -17.53 6.89 11.79
C ALA A 96 -16.67 5.62 11.63
N LYS A 97 -15.50 5.64 12.28
CA LYS A 97 -14.55 4.53 12.33
C LYS A 97 -14.20 4.23 13.79
N PRO A 98 -15.15 3.66 14.57
CA PRO A 98 -14.93 3.40 15.99
C PRO A 98 -13.75 2.45 16.17
N HIS A 99 -12.75 2.88 16.94
CA HIS A 99 -11.50 2.15 17.15
C HIS A 99 -11.74 0.76 17.74
N GLU A 100 -12.72 0.66 18.65
CA GLU A 100 -13.14 -0.59 19.29
C GLU A 100 -13.54 -1.67 18.27
N VAL A 101 -14.14 -1.28 17.14
CA VAL A 101 -14.54 -2.21 16.08
C VAL A 101 -13.40 -2.39 15.07
N THR A 102 -12.73 -1.33 14.64
CA THR A 102 -11.67 -1.45 13.62
C THR A 102 -10.48 -2.30 14.09
N MET A 103 -10.16 -2.26 15.39
CA MET A 103 -9.07 -3.02 16.01
C MET A 103 -9.57 -4.21 16.85
N SER A 104 -10.84 -4.60 16.70
CA SER A 104 -11.39 -5.80 17.32
C SER A 104 -10.81 -7.09 16.69
N ARG A 105 -11.17 -8.24 17.28
CA ARG A 105 -10.78 -9.57 16.78
C ARG A 105 -11.56 -9.95 15.52
N TRP A 106 -11.12 -9.46 14.37
CA TRP A 106 -11.66 -9.82 13.05
C TRP A 106 -11.33 -11.25 12.60
N ASP A 107 -10.37 -11.88 13.27
CA ASP A 107 -9.97 -13.28 13.07
C ASP A 107 -10.80 -14.27 13.91
N ALA A 108 -11.80 -13.80 14.65
CA ALA A 108 -12.67 -14.64 15.45
C ALA A 108 -13.53 -15.58 14.57
N ARG A 109 -13.89 -16.75 15.12
CA ARG A 109 -14.75 -17.72 14.42
C ARG A 109 -16.15 -17.17 14.10
N SER A 110 -16.65 -16.26 14.93
CA SER A 110 -17.94 -15.57 14.77
C SER A 110 -17.72 -14.08 15.01
N LEU A 111 -18.31 -13.24 14.16
CA LEU A 111 -18.27 -11.78 14.29
C LEU A 111 -19.36 -11.29 15.25
N SER A 112 -19.12 -10.15 15.90
CA SER A 112 -20.15 -9.45 16.69
C SER A 112 -21.09 -8.65 15.79
N ASP A 113 -22.25 -8.27 16.32
CA ASP A 113 -23.22 -7.44 15.60
C ASP A 113 -22.63 -6.08 15.20
N GLU A 114 -21.74 -5.51 16.03
CA GLU A 114 -21.04 -4.27 15.71
C GLU A 114 -20.06 -4.44 14.55
N GLN A 115 -19.32 -5.55 14.50
CA GLN A 115 -18.43 -5.88 13.37
C GLN A 115 -19.22 -6.11 12.09
N ILE A 116 -20.35 -6.84 12.16
CA ILE A 116 -21.23 -7.07 11.02
C ILE A 116 -21.77 -5.74 10.50
N ASN A 117 -22.36 -4.92 11.38
CA ASN A 117 -22.89 -3.62 11.02
C ASN A 117 -21.80 -2.71 10.40
N TYR A 118 -20.60 -2.68 10.99
CA TYR A 118 -19.48 -1.92 10.45
C TYR A 118 -19.10 -2.37 9.03
N ALA A 119 -19.00 -3.68 8.79
CA ALA A 119 -18.69 -4.22 7.45
C ALA A 119 -19.79 -3.90 6.43
N CYS A 120 -21.07 -3.99 6.84
CA CYS A 120 -22.21 -3.62 6.00
C CYS A 120 -22.19 -2.14 5.63
N VAL A 121 -21.92 -1.25 6.59
CA VAL A 121 -21.79 0.20 6.34
C VAL A 121 -20.64 0.49 5.38
N ASP A 122 -19.48 -0.15 5.55
CA ASP A 122 -18.33 0.01 4.66
C ASP A 122 -18.64 -0.43 3.22
N ALA A 123 -19.33 -1.56 3.05
CA ALA A 123 -19.77 -2.04 1.75
C ALA A 123 -20.81 -1.10 1.10
N PHE A 124 -21.79 -0.65 1.88
CA PHE A 124 -22.83 0.26 1.41
C PHE A 124 -22.25 1.59 0.95
N VAL A 125 -21.43 2.24 1.78
CA VAL A 125 -20.79 3.53 1.46
C VAL A 125 -19.89 3.42 0.23
N SER A 126 -19.13 2.33 0.12
CA SER A 126 -18.32 2.07 -1.08
C SER A 126 -19.17 2.01 -2.35
N SER A 127 -20.35 1.38 -2.29
CA SER A 127 -21.29 1.31 -3.42
C SER A 127 -21.91 2.66 -3.78
N GLU A 128 -22.23 3.51 -2.79
CA GLU A 128 -22.77 4.85 -3.01
C GLU A 128 -21.74 5.79 -3.65
N ILE A 129 -20.48 5.72 -3.18
CA ILE A 129 -19.36 6.43 -3.80
C ILE A 129 -19.26 6.05 -5.28
N ALA A 130 -19.22 4.75 -5.58
CA ALA A 130 -19.14 4.26 -6.95
C ALA A 130 -20.29 4.78 -7.83
N ARG A 131 -21.53 4.70 -7.32
CA ARG A 131 -22.73 5.16 -8.03
C ARG A 131 -22.75 6.66 -8.27
N LYS A 132 -22.22 7.47 -7.36
CA LYS A 132 -22.09 8.92 -7.56
C LYS A 132 -21.06 9.23 -8.63
N LEU A 133 -19.87 8.65 -8.53
CA LEU A 133 -18.79 8.86 -9.50
C LEU A 133 -19.19 8.43 -10.92
N GLN A 134 -19.89 7.30 -11.06
CA GLN A 134 -20.39 6.82 -12.37
C GLN A 134 -21.45 7.73 -12.98
N ARG A 135 -22.36 8.30 -12.19
CA ARG A 135 -23.38 9.23 -12.70
C ARG A 135 -22.74 10.49 -13.27
N GLU A 136 -21.74 11.02 -12.58
CA GLU A 136 -21.03 12.23 -12.98
C GLU A 136 -20.15 11.97 -14.22
N GLU A 137 -19.46 10.82 -14.27
CA GLU A 137 -18.72 10.41 -15.47
C GLU A 137 -19.63 10.27 -16.70
N GLN A 138 -20.83 9.70 -16.54
CA GLN A 138 -21.81 9.63 -17.62
C GLN A 138 -22.32 11.01 -18.00
N MET A 139 -22.63 11.88 -17.04
CA MET A 139 -23.12 13.24 -17.31
C MET A 139 -22.09 14.08 -18.08
N VAL A 140 -20.80 14.00 -17.73
CA VAL A 140 -19.73 14.67 -18.48
C VAL A 140 -19.64 14.16 -19.92
N ARG A 141 -19.77 12.84 -20.14
CA ARG A 141 -19.76 12.24 -21.49
C ARG A 141 -21.00 12.59 -22.34
N PHE A 142 -22.13 12.91 -21.71
CA PHE A 142 -23.34 13.33 -22.45
C PHE A 142 -23.32 14.80 -22.86
N VAL A 143 -22.54 15.65 -22.18
CA VAL A 143 -22.50 17.10 -22.41
C VAL A 143 -21.28 17.54 -23.26
N SER A 144 -20.28 16.65 -23.45
CA SER A 144 -19.14 16.83 -24.36
C SER A 144 -19.42 16.36 -25.77
#